data_AF-A0A937GED6-F1
#
_entry.id   AF-A0A937GED6-F1
#
_cell.length_a   1.000
_cell.length_b   1.000
_cell.length_c   1.000
_cell.angle_alpha   90.00
_cell.angle_beta   90.00
_cell.angle_gamma   90.00
#
_symmetry.space_group_name_H-M   'P 1'
#
loop_
_entity.id
_entity.type
_entity.pdbx_description
1 polymer ?
#
loop_
_entity_poly.entity_id
_entity_poly.type
_entity_poly.pdbx_seq_one_letter_code
_entity_poly.pdbx_strand_id
1 'polypeptide(L)'
;MSDDTAPLTPMPLRVLAGRIAHEWSTRSKIFDLPNARIWRPDADIDLGIEFLGRPCATPIGPAAGPHSQMAQNLVLAWLGGSRLFELKTVQVIDDLEIARPCIDMETIGYNTEWSQELSVPASIDEYVGAALLIAALSRWEPLAEHLGPDPGRHVFDMSVGYDLAGISTNKVAGFISTMRNASAVIERMRTELASVPAMAHLADVDLDPCIADTLTLSTFHGCPPDEIHAIVTHLIDVHDLDVIVKLNPTLLGIDTVTQILHDELGYRDLQLRQSAFDDDLTFDRGIELIEDLSAYAAARGHRFGIKLTNTMVVGNHRGLLGDDPMYMSGPPLHVLASTLCDRLATALPGRLAIPGHDGDIMVSFSAGVTRSNLADTLAMGANPATICSDLLKPGGYGRLAPMLRDLAGTIAADGCADLTSWRAHRQEAAVAEGYASSCARHVAHVRSDGIEAYHLDGNSKLPRSVDHDLDMFGCVACNFCITVCPNDAFFSIRTPDGSGLEARQQYLVYAELCNECGNCLGFCPERGDPAMIKPRLFTDPELFAAREGQGFLVIDGAVVDYRGDEDSARIVGDLLASPTGDPLGGAGR
;
A
#
# COMPACT_ATOMS: atom_id res chain seq x y z
N MET A 1 1.28 18.94 22.33
CA MET A 1 1.87 18.01 21.36
C MET A 1 3.34 17.96 21.70
N SER A 2 3.82 16.82 22.17
CA SER A 2 5.23 16.60 22.50
C SER A 2 6.06 16.61 21.22
N ASP A 3 7.25 17.19 21.26
CA ASP A 3 8.22 17.31 20.16
C ASP A 3 8.85 15.98 19.70
N ASP A 4 8.30 14.81 20.05
CA ASP A 4 8.84 13.50 19.64
C ASP A 4 7.71 12.60 19.10
N THR A 5 7.39 12.77 17.82
CA THR A 5 6.55 11.80 17.09
C THR A 5 7.34 10.51 16.90
N ALA A 6 6.79 9.37 17.29
CA ALA A 6 7.53 8.11 17.25
C ALA A 6 7.80 7.65 15.80
N PRO A 7 9.08 7.41 15.42
CA PRO A 7 9.39 6.75 14.17
C PRO A 7 8.90 5.30 14.22
N LEU A 8 8.56 4.75 13.05
CA LEU A 8 8.38 3.31 12.92
C LEU A 8 9.67 2.60 13.32
N THR A 9 9.55 1.62 14.22
CA THR A 9 10.64 0.76 14.67
C THR A 9 10.36 -0.65 14.14
N PRO A 10 11.04 -1.08 13.08
CA PRO A 10 10.84 -2.41 12.52
C PRO A 10 11.08 -3.52 13.55
N MET A 11 10.26 -4.58 13.47
CA MET A 11 10.46 -5.77 14.29
C MET A 11 11.46 -6.72 13.61
N PRO A 12 12.37 -7.35 14.37
CA PRO A 12 13.29 -8.33 13.79
C PRO A 12 12.56 -9.48 13.08
N LEU A 13 13.17 -10.03 12.03
CA LEU A 13 12.56 -11.09 11.22
C LEU A 13 12.14 -12.30 12.07
N ARG A 14 12.97 -12.71 13.03
CA ARG A 14 12.66 -13.82 13.96
C ARG A 14 11.37 -13.57 14.75
N VAL A 15 11.10 -12.32 15.12
CA VAL A 15 9.92 -11.93 15.89
C VAL A 15 8.68 -12.01 14.99
N LEU A 16 8.76 -11.50 13.76
CA LEU A 16 7.68 -11.61 12.77
C LEU A 16 7.36 -13.08 12.43
N ALA A 17 8.37 -13.89 12.15
CA ALA A 17 8.21 -15.32 11.86
C ALA A 17 7.61 -16.10 13.05
N GLY A 18 8.05 -15.79 14.28
CA GLY A 18 7.47 -16.37 15.49
C GLY A 18 6.01 -15.94 15.70
N ARG A 19 5.67 -14.67 15.46
CA ARG A 19 4.28 -14.17 15.47
C ARG A 19 3.41 -14.91 14.46
N ILE A 20 3.89 -15.12 13.24
CA ILE A 20 3.17 -15.91 12.23
C ILE A 20 2.87 -17.31 12.76
N ALA A 21 3.87 -18.03 13.28
CA ALA A 21 3.69 -19.38 13.79
C ALA A 21 2.73 -19.46 15.00
N HIS A 22 2.85 -18.50 15.93
CA HIS A 22 1.99 -18.43 17.11
C HIS A 22 0.54 -18.08 16.74
N GLU A 23 0.32 -17.07 15.90
CA GLU A 23 -1.02 -16.70 15.46
C GLU A 23 -1.69 -17.81 14.66
N TRP A 24 -0.93 -18.51 13.81
CA TRP A 24 -1.46 -19.62 13.05
C TRP A 24 -1.91 -20.78 13.94
N SER A 25 -1.04 -21.22 14.85
CA SER A 25 -1.30 -22.35 15.73
C SER A 25 -2.38 -22.10 16.78
N THR A 26 -2.53 -20.84 17.22
CA THR A 26 -3.50 -20.49 18.27
C THR A 26 -4.84 -20.04 17.71
N ARG A 27 -4.85 -19.41 16.52
CA ARG A 27 -6.00 -18.64 16.02
C ARG A 27 -6.24 -18.76 14.51
N SER A 28 -5.44 -19.53 13.76
CA SER A 28 -5.53 -19.72 12.30
C SER A 28 -5.63 -18.42 11.50
N LYS A 29 -4.79 -17.45 11.89
CA LYS A 29 -4.64 -16.14 11.27
C LYS A 29 -3.17 -15.76 11.23
N ILE A 30 -2.81 -14.80 10.37
CA ILE A 30 -1.46 -14.26 10.26
C ILE A 30 -1.54 -12.74 10.29
N PHE A 31 -0.87 -12.10 11.23
CA PHE A 31 -0.94 -10.66 11.46
C PHE A 31 -2.41 -10.18 11.53
N ASP A 32 -3.19 -10.91 12.34
CA ASP A 32 -4.64 -10.75 12.49
C ASP A 32 -5.49 -10.94 11.20
N LEU A 33 -4.91 -11.22 10.03
CA LEU A 33 -5.61 -11.56 8.79
C LEU A 33 -6.21 -12.97 8.89
N PRO A 34 -7.56 -13.11 8.83
CA PRO A 34 -8.18 -14.43 8.90
C PRO A 34 -7.84 -15.29 7.68
N ASN A 35 -7.65 -16.60 7.85
CA ASN A 35 -7.38 -17.53 6.75
C ASN A 35 -8.39 -17.45 5.57
N ALA A 36 -9.66 -17.14 5.84
CA ALA A 36 -10.71 -16.93 4.83
C ALA A 36 -10.47 -15.71 3.91
N ARG A 37 -9.51 -14.85 4.27
CA ARG A 37 -9.07 -13.69 3.48
C ARG A 37 -7.78 -13.95 2.71
N ILE A 38 -7.17 -15.13 2.86
CA ILE A 38 -6.04 -15.54 2.04
C ILE A 38 -6.55 -15.83 0.61
N TRP A 39 -5.87 -15.28 -0.37
CA TRP A 39 -6.15 -15.51 -1.77
C TRP A 39 -5.58 -16.84 -2.23
N ARG A 40 -6.41 -17.59 -2.95
CA ARG A 40 -6.04 -18.79 -3.69
C ARG A 40 -6.30 -18.52 -5.17
N PRO A 41 -5.32 -18.71 -6.07
CA PRO A 41 -5.53 -18.59 -7.50
C PRO A 41 -6.68 -19.47 -7.99
N ASP A 42 -7.45 -18.95 -8.93
CA ASP A 42 -8.46 -19.73 -9.65
C ASP A 42 -7.76 -20.71 -10.59
N ALA A 43 -8.31 -21.93 -10.73
CA ALA A 43 -7.71 -22.95 -11.57
C ALA A 43 -8.07 -22.80 -13.06
N ASP A 44 -9.19 -22.13 -13.35
CA ASP A 44 -9.75 -22.01 -14.69
C ASP A 44 -9.54 -20.60 -15.27
N ILE A 45 -9.24 -19.60 -14.44
CA ILE A 45 -9.05 -18.20 -14.84
C ILE A 45 -7.64 -17.70 -14.51
N ASP A 46 -6.90 -17.31 -15.54
CA ASP A 46 -5.57 -16.72 -15.42
C ASP A 46 -5.63 -15.19 -15.25
N LEU A 47 -5.25 -14.73 -14.06
CA LEU A 47 -5.13 -13.30 -13.73
C LEU A 47 -3.71 -12.76 -13.94
N GLY A 48 -2.83 -13.55 -14.56
CA GLY A 48 -1.45 -13.20 -14.81
C GLY A 48 -1.29 -11.98 -15.72
N ILE A 49 -0.26 -11.20 -15.43
CA ILE A 49 0.20 -10.07 -16.25
C ILE A 49 1.71 -10.09 -16.40
N GLU A 50 2.23 -9.32 -17.35
CA GLU A 50 3.63 -8.94 -17.41
C GLU A 50 3.79 -7.50 -16.90
N PHE A 51 4.69 -7.28 -15.94
CA PHE A 51 5.14 -5.98 -15.45
C PHE A 51 6.58 -5.73 -15.92
N LEU A 52 6.74 -4.81 -16.87
CA LEU A 52 8.01 -4.51 -17.54
C LEU A 52 8.81 -5.77 -17.91
N GLY A 53 8.21 -6.82 -18.48
CA GLY A 53 8.95 -8.06 -18.80
C GLY A 53 8.97 -9.12 -17.70
N ARG A 54 8.56 -8.82 -16.47
CA ARG A 54 8.47 -9.79 -15.36
C ARG A 54 7.05 -10.32 -15.19
N PRO A 55 6.85 -11.63 -15.02
CA PRO A 55 5.52 -12.19 -14.78
C PRO A 55 5.02 -11.91 -13.35
N CYS A 56 3.78 -11.44 -13.22
CA CYS A 56 3.05 -11.31 -11.96
C CYS A 56 1.75 -12.12 -12.04
N ALA A 57 1.45 -12.96 -11.05
CA ALA A 57 0.28 -13.85 -11.12
C ALA A 57 -1.07 -13.16 -10.83
N THR A 58 -1.07 -11.89 -10.39
CA THR A 58 -2.28 -11.07 -10.24
C THR A 58 -1.97 -9.63 -10.64
N PRO A 59 -2.98 -8.85 -11.08
CA PRO A 59 -2.75 -7.51 -11.64
C PRO A 59 -2.83 -6.40 -10.59
N ILE A 60 -2.78 -6.74 -9.29
CA ILE A 60 -2.97 -5.78 -8.19
C ILE A 60 -1.88 -5.87 -7.13
N GLY A 61 -1.72 -4.77 -6.41
CA GLY A 61 -0.69 -4.57 -5.40
C GLY A 61 -0.95 -3.36 -4.52
N PRO A 62 -0.30 -3.23 -3.35
CA PRO A 62 -0.22 -1.94 -2.69
C PRO A 62 0.51 -0.93 -3.57
N ALA A 63 0.02 0.31 -3.61
CA ALA A 63 0.76 1.43 -4.19
C ALA A 63 1.85 1.92 -3.22
N ALA A 64 2.84 2.67 -3.70
CA ALA A 64 3.81 3.34 -2.84
C ALA A 64 3.08 4.20 -1.80
N GLY A 65 3.15 3.79 -0.54
CA GLY A 65 2.30 4.33 0.52
C GLY A 65 2.47 3.57 1.83
N PRO A 66 1.60 3.80 2.83
CA PRO A 66 1.81 3.27 4.17
C PRO A 66 1.74 1.72 4.22
N HIS A 67 1.08 1.07 3.26
CA HIS A 67 1.00 -0.40 3.17
C HIS A 67 2.23 -1.07 2.54
N SER A 68 3.23 -0.35 2.05
CA SER A 68 4.38 -0.92 1.33
C SER A 68 5.75 -0.57 1.92
N GLN A 69 5.79 -0.27 3.23
CA GLN A 69 7.02 0.11 3.94
C GLN A 69 7.56 -0.97 4.90
N MET A 70 6.70 -1.79 5.53
CA MET A 70 7.12 -2.81 6.51
C MET A 70 6.91 -4.24 6.01
N ALA A 71 7.67 -5.19 6.56
CA ALA A 71 7.70 -6.57 6.11
C ALA A 71 6.36 -7.28 6.31
N GLN A 72 5.72 -7.13 7.47
CA GLN A 72 4.40 -7.69 7.75
C GLN A 72 3.33 -7.14 6.80
N ASN A 73 3.44 -5.87 6.40
CA ASN A 73 2.51 -5.24 5.47
C ASN A 73 2.59 -5.89 4.09
N LEU A 74 3.81 -6.16 3.60
CA LEU A 74 4.06 -6.81 2.32
C LEU A 74 3.61 -8.27 2.35
N VAL A 75 3.85 -8.98 3.45
CA VAL A 75 3.34 -10.35 3.67
C VAL A 75 1.80 -10.36 3.68
N LEU A 76 1.15 -9.42 4.38
CA LEU A 76 -0.31 -9.29 4.42
C LEU A 76 -0.91 -9.02 3.04
N ALA A 77 -0.28 -8.13 2.26
CA ALA A 77 -0.68 -7.86 0.89
C ALA A 77 -0.52 -9.11 0.00
N TRP A 78 0.59 -9.84 0.13
CA TRP A 78 0.83 -11.09 -0.60
C TRP A 78 -0.21 -12.17 -0.27
N LEU A 79 -0.51 -12.37 1.02
CA LEU A 79 -1.54 -13.28 1.50
C LEU A 79 -2.92 -12.87 0.97
N GLY A 80 -3.21 -11.56 0.90
CA GLY A 80 -4.43 -11.01 0.31
C GLY A 80 -4.54 -11.19 -1.21
N GLY A 81 -3.46 -11.60 -1.88
CA GLY A 81 -3.41 -11.90 -3.31
C GLY A 81 -2.62 -10.92 -4.16
N SER A 82 -1.94 -9.93 -3.57
CA SER A 82 -1.05 -9.04 -4.32
C SER A 82 0.14 -9.79 -4.89
N ARG A 83 0.49 -9.48 -6.14
CA ARG A 83 1.69 -10.00 -6.82
C ARG A 83 2.54 -8.89 -7.44
N LEU A 84 2.15 -7.64 -7.24
CA LEU A 84 3.02 -6.49 -7.41
C LEU A 84 3.13 -5.76 -6.08
N PHE A 85 4.31 -5.28 -5.72
CA PHE A 85 4.54 -4.43 -4.57
C PHE A 85 5.27 -3.18 -5.02
N GLU A 86 4.57 -2.05 -5.20
CA GLU A 86 5.23 -0.76 -5.37
C GLU A 86 5.69 -0.30 -3.99
N LEU A 87 7.00 -0.41 -3.74
CA LEU A 87 7.60 -0.15 -2.45
C LEU A 87 7.52 1.33 -2.09
N LYS A 88 7.53 1.65 -0.80
CA LYS A 88 7.51 3.04 -0.33
C LYS A 88 8.75 3.77 -0.85
N THR A 89 8.54 5.02 -1.30
CA THR A 89 9.55 5.85 -1.94
C THR A 89 10.73 6.15 -1.00
N VAL A 90 11.91 5.67 -1.38
CA VAL A 90 13.21 5.91 -0.73
C VAL A 90 13.80 7.23 -1.21
N GLN A 91 14.40 7.98 -0.28
CA GLN A 91 15.01 9.28 -0.56
C GLN A 91 16.29 9.48 0.25
N VAL A 92 17.07 10.50 -0.12
CA VAL A 92 18.29 10.85 0.62
C VAL A 92 17.98 11.35 2.03
N ILE A 93 16.87 12.07 2.19
CA ILE A 93 16.30 12.51 3.47
C ILE A 93 15.37 11.40 3.98
N ASP A 94 15.77 10.74 5.06
CA ASP A 94 15.07 9.62 5.70
C ASP A 94 14.90 9.80 7.21
N ASP A 95 15.05 11.05 7.67
CA ASP A 95 14.76 11.52 9.02
C ASP A 95 13.76 12.67 8.87
N LEU A 96 12.46 12.32 8.92
CA LEU A 96 11.37 13.22 8.57
C LEU A 96 10.55 13.57 9.81
N GLU A 97 10.39 14.86 10.03
CA GLU A 97 9.38 15.37 10.96
C GLU A 97 8.04 15.45 10.25
N ILE A 98 7.10 14.59 10.64
CA ILE A 98 5.75 14.51 10.06
C ILE A 98 4.73 14.90 11.12
N ALA A 99 3.91 15.91 10.81
CA ALA A 99 2.80 16.27 11.68
C ALA A 99 1.77 15.14 11.72
N ARG A 100 1.31 14.78 12.93
CA ARG A 100 0.29 13.75 13.15
C ARG A 100 -1.01 14.37 13.69
N PRO A 101 -2.19 13.88 13.27
CA PRO A 101 -2.40 12.82 12.28
C PRO A 101 -2.00 13.26 10.86
N CYS A 102 -1.55 12.32 10.04
CA CYS A 102 -1.10 12.57 8.66
C CYS A 102 -2.00 11.92 7.60
N ILE A 103 -3.02 11.15 8.01
CA ILE A 103 -4.01 10.50 7.14
C ILE A 103 -5.41 10.85 7.62
N ASP A 104 -6.26 11.27 6.68
CA ASP A 104 -7.69 11.46 6.87
C ASP A 104 -8.44 10.68 5.78
N MET A 105 -9.19 9.67 6.21
CA MET A 105 -9.93 8.77 5.33
C MET A 105 -11.42 8.70 5.69
N GLU A 106 -11.95 9.72 6.39
CA GLU A 106 -13.36 9.72 6.83
C GLU A 106 -14.35 9.72 5.65
N THR A 107 -13.99 10.34 4.52
CA THR A 107 -14.84 10.46 3.34
C THR A 107 -14.09 9.97 2.10
N ILE A 108 -13.54 10.90 1.32
CA ILE A 108 -12.45 10.65 0.37
C ILE A 108 -11.11 10.66 1.14
N GLY A 109 -10.00 10.42 0.43
CA GLY A 109 -8.70 10.34 1.08
C GLY A 109 -7.95 11.66 1.06
N TYR A 110 -7.31 11.98 2.17
CA TYR A 110 -6.33 13.04 2.29
C TYR A 110 -5.11 12.58 3.09
N ASN A 111 -3.92 13.06 2.72
CA ASN A 111 -2.71 12.86 3.50
C ASN A 111 -1.80 14.11 3.43
N THR A 112 -0.83 14.20 4.35
CA THR A 112 0.26 15.21 4.32
C THR A 112 1.65 14.57 4.21
N GLU A 113 1.76 13.26 4.40
CA GLU A 113 3.01 12.50 4.29
C GLU A 113 3.41 12.24 2.83
N TRP A 114 4.70 12.42 2.49
CA TRP A 114 5.20 12.39 1.11
C TRP A 114 6.42 11.48 0.86
N SER A 115 6.95 10.79 1.88
CA SER A 115 8.13 9.92 1.77
C SER A 115 8.08 8.77 2.79
N GLN A 116 9.04 7.84 2.72
CA GLN A 116 9.20 6.77 3.70
C GLN A 116 9.58 7.31 5.09
N GLU A 117 9.10 6.62 6.14
CA GLU A 117 9.41 6.97 7.53
C GLU A 117 10.60 6.17 8.10
N LEU A 118 11.10 5.20 7.34
CA LEU A 118 12.22 4.36 7.72
C LEU A 118 13.53 4.91 7.16
N SER A 119 14.60 4.73 7.92
CA SER A 119 15.95 4.92 7.40
C SER A 119 16.19 3.99 6.20
N VAL A 120 17.06 4.40 5.27
CA VAL A 120 17.36 3.59 4.08
C VAL A 120 17.81 2.15 4.41
N PRO A 121 18.71 1.90 5.38
CA PRO A 121 19.06 0.54 5.80
C PRO A 121 17.88 -0.25 6.37
N ALA A 122 17.00 0.40 7.14
CA ALA A 122 15.81 -0.24 7.67
C ALA A 122 14.82 -0.63 6.55
N SER A 123 14.64 0.21 5.53
CA SER A 123 13.83 -0.13 4.36
C SER A 123 14.38 -1.36 3.62
N ILE A 124 15.70 -1.44 3.44
CA ILE A 124 16.34 -2.65 2.86
C ILE A 124 15.98 -3.88 3.68
N ASP A 125 16.12 -3.80 5.00
CA ASP A 125 15.87 -4.92 5.89
C ASP A 125 14.39 -5.36 5.82
N GLU A 126 13.45 -4.43 5.80
CA GLU A 126 12.03 -4.75 5.70
C GLU A 126 11.67 -5.40 4.35
N TYR A 127 12.23 -4.91 3.24
CA TYR A 127 11.92 -5.43 1.91
C TYR A 127 12.53 -6.82 1.66
N VAL A 128 13.79 -7.03 2.05
CA VAL A 128 14.45 -8.34 1.95
C VAL A 128 13.81 -9.32 2.93
N GLY A 129 13.45 -8.87 4.14
CA GLY A 129 12.76 -9.68 5.13
C GLY A 129 11.39 -10.15 4.64
N ALA A 130 10.62 -9.25 4.01
CA ALA A 130 9.36 -9.61 3.36
C ALA A 130 9.55 -10.66 2.27
N ALA A 131 10.54 -10.49 1.40
CA ALA A 131 10.81 -11.43 0.32
C ALA A 131 11.18 -12.82 0.85
N LEU A 132 12.02 -12.90 1.89
CA LEU A 132 12.37 -14.17 2.54
C LEU A 132 11.17 -14.81 3.25
N LEU A 133 10.34 -14.04 3.97
CA LEU A 133 9.12 -14.56 4.58
C LEU A 133 8.14 -15.06 3.53
N ILE A 134 7.91 -14.33 2.44
CA ILE A 134 7.01 -14.76 1.37
C ILE A 134 7.53 -16.05 0.72
N ALA A 135 8.83 -16.15 0.44
CA ALA A 135 9.44 -17.37 -0.08
C ALA A 135 9.24 -18.55 0.88
N ALA A 136 9.50 -18.37 2.18
CA ALA A 136 9.30 -19.39 3.20
C ALA A 136 7.82 -19.80 3.31
N LEU A 137 6.90 -18.84 3.41
CA LEU A 137 5.46 -19.07 3.53
C LEU A 137 4.86 -19.77 2.31
N SER A 138 5.40 -19.54 1.11
CA SER A 138 4.98 -20.27 -0.10
C SER A 138 5.26 -21.78 -0.03
N ARG A 139 6.18 -22.19 0.85
CA ARG A 139 6.58 -23.59 1.09
C ARG A 139 6.12 -24.12 2.45
N TRP A 140 5.51 -23.28 3.28
CA TRP A 140 5.12 -23.67 4.63
C TRP A 140 3.83 -24.50 4.59
N GLU A 141 3.94 -25.77 4.99
CA GLU A 141 2.86 -26.76 4.92
C GLU A 141 1.50 -26.29 5.47
N PRO A 142 1.43 -25.55 6.60
CA PRO A 142 0.15 -25.11 7.14
C PRO A 142 -0.63 -24.15 6.23
N LEU A 143 0.04 -23.46 5.30
CA LEU A 143 -0.61 -22.56 4.33
C LEU A 143 -0.93 -23.21 2.99
N ALA A 144 -0.46 -24.43 2.72
CA ALA A 144 -0.52 -25.05 1.40
C ALA A 144 -1.96 -25.15 0.85
N GLU A 145 -2.94 -25.50 1.69
CA GLU A 145 -4.34 -25.61 1.25
C GLU A 145 -5.00 -24.26 0.92
N HIS A 146 -4.51 -23.19 1.55
CA HIS A 146 -5.04 -21.84 1.43
C HIS A 146 -4.43 -21.08 0.25
N LEU A 147 -3.18 -21.35 -0.07
CA LEU A 147 -2.48 -20.72 -1.20
C LEU A 147 -2.66 -21.50 -2.52
N GLY A 148 -3.00 -22.79 -2.42
CA GLY A 148 -2.96 -23.68 -3.58
C GLY A 148 -1.55 -24.17 -3.91
N PRO A 149 -1.39 -24.98 -4.96
CA PRO A 149 -0.13 -25.63 -5.28
C PRO A 149 0.97 -24.67 -5.76
N ASP A 150 0.58 -23.55 -6.37
CA ASP A 150 1.48 -22.50 -6.82
C ASP A 150 0.78 -21.13 -6.60
N PRO A 151 1.23 -20.31 -5.63
CA PRO A 151 0.70 -18.97 -5.44
C PRO A 151 1.08 -18.01 -6.59
N GLY A 152 1.99 -18.42 -7.48
CA GLY A 152 2.45 -17.67 -8.65
C GLY A 152 3.53 -16.64 -8.35
N ARG A 153 4.15 -16.12 -9.41
CA ARG A 153 5.25 -15.15 -9.34
C ARG A 153 4.75 -13.78 -8.89
N HIS A 154 5.63 -13.05 -8.21
CA HIS A 154 5.41 -11.68 -7.77
C HIS A 154 6.63 -10.81 -8.09
N VAL A 155 6.42 -9.50 -8.10
CA VAL A 155 7.46 -8.50 -8.36
C VAL A 155 7.45 -7.44 -7.28
N PHE A 156 8.63 -7.13 -6.75
CA PHE A 156 8.88 -5.90 -6.01
C PHE A 156 9.36 -4.84 -6.99
N ASP A 157 8.71 -3.69 -6.96
CA ASP A 157 9.06 -2.51 -7.75
C ASP A 157 9.60 -1.45 -6.79
N MET A 158 10.85 -1.05 -6.97
CA MET A 158 11.46 -0.01 -6.14
C MET A 158 10.75 1.31 -6.38
N SER A 159 10.75 2.18 -5.38
CA SER A 159 10.41 3.58 -5.62
C SER A 159 11.49 4.47 -5.03
N VAL A 160 11.95 5.43 -5.82
CA VAL A 160 12.82 6.52 -5.37
C VAL A 160 12.23 7.85 -5.79
N GLY A 161 12.57 8.90 -5.05
CA GLY A 161 12.18 10.27 -5.35
C GLY A 161 13.31 11.23 -4.99
N TYR A 162 12.99 12.52 -4.94
CA TYR A 162 13.92 13.64 -4.78
C TYR A 162 14.55 14.08 -6.11
N ASP A 163 15.70 14.74 -6.07
CA ASP A 163 16.47 15.17 -7.24
C ASP A 163 17.56 14.14 -7.63
N LEU A 164 18.14 14.33 -8.81
CA LEU A 164 19.22 13.49 -9.33
C LEU A 164 20.42 13.48 -8.40
N ALA A 165 20.73 14.61 -7.75
CA ALA A 165 21.86 14.71 -6.84
C ALA A 165 21.67 13.78 -5.62
N GLY A 166 20.47 13.74 -5.05
CA GLY A 166 20.06 12.85 -3.98
C GLY A 166 20.05 11.38 -4.40
N ILE A 167 19.48 11.08 -5.56
CA ILE A 167 19.44 9.71 -6.13
C ILE A 167 20.85 9.20 -6.42
N SER A 168 21.75 10.07 -6.87
CA SER A 168 23.16 9.74 -7.16
C SER A 168 24.03 9.58 -5.92
N THR A 169 23.50 9.82 -4.71
CA THR A 169 24.28 9.62 -3.47
C THR A 169 24.58 8.15 -3.23
N ASN A 170 25.69 7.87 -2.55
CA ASN A 170 26.04 6.49 -2.13
C ASN A 170 24.93 5.82 -1.30
N LYS A 171 24.09 6.61 -0.63
CA LYS A 171 22.99 6.12 0.20
C LYS A 171 21.88 5.52 -0.67
N VAL A 172 21.36 6.28 -1.63
CA VAL A 172 20.28 5.82 -2.53
C VAL A 172 20.82 4.82 -3.56
N ALA A 173 22.02 5.06 -4.11
CA ALA A 173 22.70 4.08 -4.98
C ALA A 173 22.98 2.75 -4.24
N GLY A 174 23.31 2.82 -2.95
CA GLY A 174 23.50 1.65 -2.08
C GLY A 174 22.21 0.86 -1.87
N PHE A 175 21.07 1.55 -1.72
CA PHE A 175 19.74 0.92 -1.71
C PHE A 175 19.47 0.17 -3.01
N ILE A 176 19.57 0.85 -4.16
CA ILE A 176 19.29 0.25 -5.47
C ILE A 176 20.18 -0.97 -5.73
N SER A 177 21.49 -0.85 -5.48
CA SER A 177 22.43 -1.96 -5.70
C SER A 177 22.17 -3.14 -4.77
N THR A 178 21.77 -2.89 -3.51
CA THR A 178 21.41 -3.95 -2.57
C THR A 178 20.09 -4.63 -2.96
N MET A 179 19.09 -3.89 -3.45
CA MET A 179 17.84 -4.50 -3.91
C MET A 179 18.02 -5.36 -5.17
N ARG A 180 19.00 -5.02 -6.03
CA ARG A 180 19.40 -5.87 -7.17
C ARG A 180 20.24 -7.08 -6.77
N ASN A 181 20.89 -7.04 -5.60
CA ASN A 181 21.63 -8.18 -5.05
C ASN A 181 21.68 -8.12 -3.52
N ALA A 182 20.68 -8.72 -2.90
CA ALA A 182 20.48 -8.75 -1.46
C ALA A 182 21.17 -9.93 -0.77
N SER A 183 22.09 -10.64 -1.45
CA SER A 183 22.70 -11.89 -0.92
C SER A 183 23.20 -11.75 0.52
N ALA A 184 23.91 -10.67 0.84
CA ALA A 184 24.43 -10.44 2.18
C ALA A 184 23.34 -10.24 3.24
N VAL A 185 22.26 -9.53 2.88
CA VAL A 185 21.11 -9.27 3.77
C VAL A 185 20.30 -10.55 3.97
N ILE A 186 20.08 -11.31 2.88
CA ILE A 186 19.42 -12.62 2.91
C ILE A 186 20.16 -13.56 3.86
N GLU A 187 21.47 -13.74 3.72
CA GLU A 187 22.22 -14.66 4.59
C GLU A 187 22.14 -14.31 6.08
N ARG A 188 22.15 -13.00 6.41
CA ARG A 188 21.92 -12.55 7.78
C ARG A 188 20.52 -12.93 8.26
N MET A 189 19.51 -12.72 7.43
CA MET A 189 18.11 -13.02 7.73
C MET A 189 17.78 -14.52 7.77
N ARG A 190 18.46 -15.35 6.98
CA ARG A 190 18.35 -16.82 7.08
C ARG A 190 18.71 -17.30 8.47
N THR A 191 19.73 -16.70 9.10
CA THR A 191 20.12 -17.01 10.48
C THR A 191 18.99 -16.68 11.46
N GLU A 192 18.30 -15.55 11.27
CA GLU A 192 17.14 -15.19 12.09
C GLU A 192 15.97 -16.15 11.89
N LEU A 193 15.64 -16.51 10.64
CA LEU A 193 14.56 -17.45 10.35
C LEU A 193 14.87 -18.87 10.87
N ALA A 194 16.13 -19.30 10.78
CA ALA A 194 16.62 -20.58 11.32
C ALA A 194 16.46 -20.69 12.84
N SER A 195 16.49 -19.55 13.55
CA SER A 195 16.27 -19.52 15.00
C SER A 195 14.83 -19.80 15.40
N VAL A 196 13.86 -19.70 14.48
CA VAL A 196 12.44 -19.92 14.76
C VAL A 196 12.08 -21.39 14.53
N PRO A 197 11.82 -22.20 15.58
CA PRO A 197 11.69 -23.66 15.43
C PRO A 197 10.62 -24.11 14.42
N ALA A 198 9.51 -23.38 14.34
CA ALA A 198 8.40 -23.69 13.42
C ALA A 198 8.74 -23.46 11.93
N MET A 199 9.76 -22.65 11.64
CA MET A 199 10.17 -22.26 10.28
C MET A 199 11.64 -22.53 9.97
N ALA A 200 12.40 -23.13 10.91
CA ALA A 200 13.83 -23.35 10.74
C ALA A 200 14.18 -24.16 9.49
N HIS A 201 13.34 -25.14 9.13
CA HIS A 201 13.50 -25.96 7.92
C HIS A 201 13.26 -25.18 6.60
N LEU A 202 12.73 -23.96 6.68
CA LEU A 202 12.50 -23.04 5.56
C LEU A 202 13.58 -21.96 5.46
N ALA A 203 14.53 -21.93 6.40
CA ALA A 203 15.58 -20.90 6.42
C ALA A 203 16.43 -20.91 5.16
N ASP A 204 16.62 -22.08 4.52
CA ASP A 204 17.37 -22.26 3.28
C ASP A 204 16.47 -22.28 2.03
N VAL A 205 15.27 -21.71 2.11
CA VAL A 205 14.37 -21.61 0.94
C VAL A 205 15.05 -20.91 -0.24
N ASP A 206 14.85 -21.43 -1.44
CA ASP A 206 15.36 -20.82 -2.66
C ASP A 206 14.74 -19.43 -2.84
N LEU A 207 15.59 -18.42 -2.92
CA LEU A 207 15.23 -17.01 -3.08
C LEU A 207 16.26 -16.37 -4.00
N ASP A 208 15.77 -15.76 -5.08
CA ASP A 208 16.60 -14.96 -5.97
C ASP A 208 17.18 -13.77 -5.18
N PRO A 209 18.51 -13.58 -5.15
CA PRO A 209 19.10 -12.42 -4.48
C PRO A 209 18.72 -11.10 -5.14
N CYS A 210 18.26 -11.10 -6.39
CA CYS A 210 17.64 -9.92 -7.00
C CYS A 210 16.21 -9.77 -6.49
N ILE A 211 16.02 -8.90 -5.48
CA ILE A 211 14.69 -8.60 -4.95
C ILE A 211 13.90 -7.73 -5.91
N ALA A 212 14.57 -6.73 -6.51
CA ALA A 212 13.96 -5.81 -7.48
C ALA A 212 14.99 -5.29 -8.48
N ASP A 213 14.59 -5.26 -9.75
CA ASP A 213 15.31 -4.68 -10.89
C ASP A 213 14.42 -3.77 -11.75
N THR A 214 13.29 -3.36 -11.19
CA THR A 214 12.36 -2.36 -11.72
C THR A 214 12.21 -1.22 -10.73
N LEU A 215 11.96 -0.01 -11.24
CA LEU A 215 11.81 1.17 -10.41
C LEU A 215 10.74 2.14 -10.93
N THR A 216 9.78 2.49 -10.07
CA THR A 216 8.87 3.61 -10.25
C THR A 216 9.45 4.89 -9.65
N LEU A 217 9.85 5.82 -10.51
CA LEU A 217 10.25 7.17 -10.14
C LEU A 217 9.02 7.96 -9.66
N SER A 218 9.02 8.28 -8.37
CA SER A 218 8.00 9.16 -7.78
C SER A 218 8.42 10.61 -8.00
N THR A 219 7.81 11.25 -9.00
CA THR A 219 8.02 12.69 -9.21
C THR A 219 7.29 13.48 -8.13
N PHE A 220 7.99 14.41 -7.51
CA PHE A 220 7.33 15.38 -6.65
C PHE A 220 6.61 16.43 -7.47
N HIS A 221 5.59 17.05 -6.90
CA HIS A 221 5.02 18.26 -7.47
C HIS A 221 6.11 19.33 -7.59
N GLY A 222 6.21 19.98 -8.75
CA GLY A 222 7.20 20.97 -9.12
C GLY A 222 8.49 20.42 -9.72
N CYS A 223 8.59 19.10 -9.98
CA CYS A 223 9.80 18.51 -10.54
C CYS A 223 10.00 18.93 -12.02
N PRO A 224 11.12 19.59 -12.38
CA PRO A 224 11.36 20.04 -13.75
C PRO A 224 11.43 18.86 -14.75
N PRO A 225 10.93 19.02 -15.99
CA PRO A 225 10.96 17.94 -16.99
C PRO A 225 12.37 17.43 -17.30
N ASP A 226 13.36 18.34 -17.36
CA ASP A 226 14.75 17.99 -17.65
C ASP A 226 15.38 17.23 -16.47
N GLU A 227 14.93 17.47 -15.24
CA GLU A 227 15.33 16.72 -14.05
C GLU A 227 14.78 15.29 -14.12
N ILE A 228 13.49 15.13 -14.46
CA ILE A 228 12.89 13.81 -14.67
C ILE A 228 13.66 13.03 -15.74
N HIS A 229 13.98 13.68 -16.86
CA HIS A 229 14.76 13.06 -17.92
C HIS A 229 16.15 12.62 -17.42
N ALA A 230 16.86 13.49 -16.71
CA ALA A 230 18.18 13.20 -16.18
C ALA A 230 18.17 12.04 -15.16
N ILE A 231 17.15 11.98 -14.30
CA ILE A 231 16.97 10.87 -13.35
C ILE A 231 16.71 9.56 -14.09
N VAL A 232 15.75 9.52 -15.03
CA VAL A 232 15.41 8.27 -15.72
C VAL A 232 16.59 7.74 -16.52
N THR A 233 17.29 8.62 -17.25
CA THR A 233 18.49 8.22 -18.00
C THR A 233 19.61 7.72 -17.09
N HIS A 234 19.78 8.32 -15.90
CA HIS A 234 20.73 7.85 -14.88
C HIS A 234 20.35 6.46 -14.34
N LEU A 235 19.09 6.24 -13.99
CA LEU A 235 18.59 4.94 -13.51
C LEU A 235 18.81 3.82 -14.54
N ILE A 236 18.62 4.13 -15.82
CA ILE A 236 18.88 3.19 -16.91
C ILE A 236 20.39 2.94 -17.06
N ASP A 237 21.20 3.99 -17.26
CA ASP A 237 22.61 3.83 -17.62
C ASP A 237 23.52 3.40 -16.47
N VAL A 238 23.26 3.89 -15.26
CA VAL A 238 24.11 3.65 -14.08
C VAL A 238 23.61 2.45 -13.29
N HIS A 239 22.28 2.28 -13.21
CA HIS A 239 21.67 1.24 -12.39
C HIS A 239 21.10 0.07 -13.19
N ASP A 240 21.03 0.15 -14.53
CA ASP A 240 20.60 -0.95 -15.41
C ASP A 240 19.21 -1.47 -15.00
N LEU A 241 18.24 -0.55 -14.99
CA LEU A 241 16.86 -0.74 -14.53
C LEU A 241 15.85 -0.46 -15.63
N ASP A 242 14.73 -1.19 -15.59
CA ASP A 242 13.51 -0.78 -16.29
C ASP A 242 12.71 0.19 -15.41
N VAL A 243 12.19 1.26 -16.00
CA VAL A 243 11.73 2.44 -15.24
C VAL A 243 10.29 2.81 -15.59
N ILE A 244 9.52 3.16 -14.57
CA ILE A 244 8.22 3.82 -14.69
C ILE A 244 8.32 5.24 -14.17
N VAL A 245 7.72 6.21 -14.88
CA VAL A 245 7.56 7.58 -14.38
C VAL A 245 6.14 7.76 -13.84
N LYS A 246 6.01 8.06 -12.55
CA LYS A 246 4.73 8.39 -11.92
C LYS A 246 4.38 9.85 -12.19
N LEU A 247 3.26 10.06 -12.88
CA LEU A 247 2.81 11.37 -13.34
C LEU A 247 1.75 11.95 -12.39
N ASN A 248 1.70 13.28 -12.34
CA ASN A 248 0.74 14.00 -11.52
C ASN A 248 -0.58 14.25 -12.28
N PRO A 249 -1.72 14.30 -11.59
CA PRO A 249 -3.02 14.55 -12.21
C PRO A 249 -3.17 16.00 -12.73
N THR A 250 -2.26 16.90 -12.36
CA THR A 250 -2.14 18.29 -12.84
C THR A 250 -1.92 18.39 -14.35
N LEU A 251 -1.42 17.33 -15.00
CA LEU A 251 -1.29 17.22 -16.47
C LEU A 251 -2.61 17.48 -17.23
N LEU A 252 -3.77 17.30 -16.60
CA LEU A 252 -5.06 17.64 -17.20
C LEU A 252 -5.26 19.15 -17.40
N GLY A 253 -4.51 19.98 -16.69
CA GLY A 253 -4.68 21.42 -16.61
C GLY A 253 -5.76 21.83 -15.61
N ILE A 254 -5.60 23.01 -15.01
CA ILE A 254 -6.45 23.47 -13.91
C ILE A 254 -7.93 23.60 -14.33
N ASP A 255 -8.21 24.06 -15.55
CA ASP A 255 -9.58 24.25 -16.02
C ASP A 255 -10.34 22.92 -16.09
N THR A 256 -9.71 21.89 -16.68
CA THR A 256 -10.29 20.54 -16.77
C THR A 256 -10.49 19.93 -15.38
N VAL A 257 -9.50 20.07 -14.50
CA VAL A 257 -9.59 19.56 -13.12
C VAL A 257 -10.71 20.26 -12.36
N THR A 258 -10.81 21.58 -12.49
CA THR A 258 -11.86 22.39 -11.85
C THR A 258 -13.23 21.96 -12.35
N GLN A 259 -13.41 21.84 -13.67
CA GLN A 259 -14.66 21.37 -14.26
C GLN A 259 -15.07 20.00 -13.70
N ILE A 260 -14.17 19.02 -13.70
CA ILE A 260 -14.47 17.68 -13.21
C ILE A 260 -14.79 17.71 -11.71
N LEU A 261 -13.93 18.30 -10.88
CA LEU A 261 -14.08 18.23 -9.43
C LEU A 261 -15.26 19.09 -8.94
N HIS A 262 -15.39 20.32 -9.41
CA HIS A 262 -16.34 21.30 -8.88
C HIS A 262 -17.70 21.27 -9.58
N ASP A 263 -17.70 21.16 -10.91
CA ASP A 263 -18.93 21.27 -11.71
C ASP A 263 -19.61 19.92 -11.91
N GLU A 264 -18.83 18.86 -12.16
CA GLU A 264 -19.38 17.51 -12.42
C GLU A 264 -19.51 16.68 -11.14
N LEU A 265 -18.48 16.63 -10.30
CA LEU A 265 -18.44 15.78 -9.10
C LEU A 265 -18.90 16.48 -7.81
N GLY A 266 -19.09 17.80 -7.84
CA GLY A 266 -19.70 18.58 -6.75
C GLY A 266 -18.76 19.01 -5.60
N TYR A 267 -17.46 18.70 -5.66
CA TYR A 267 -16.47 19.01 -4.62
C TYR A 267 -15.97 20.46 -4.65
N ARG A 268 -16.89 21.42 -4.55
CA ARG A 268 -16.62 22.88 -4.63
C ARG A 268 -15.82 23.43 -3.44
N ASP A 269 -15.70 22.65 -2.38
CA ASP A 269 -14.91 22.94 -1.19
C ASP A 269 -13.41 22.66 -1.38
N LEU A 270 -13.04 21.84 -2.38
CA LEU A 270 -11.64 21.57 -2.70
C LEU A 270 -10.93 22.83 -3.22
N GLN A 271 -9.91 23.24 -2.48
CA GLN A 271 -9.11 24.42 -2.80
C GLN A 271 -7.94 24.04 -3.71
N LEU A 272 -8.11 24.15 -5.02
CA LEU A 272 -7.04 23.93 -6.00
C LEU A 272 -5.98 25.04 -5.90
N ARG A 273 -4.71 24.68 -6.09
CA ARG A 273 -3.58 25.62 -6.07
C ARG A 273 -3.05 25.84 -7.47
N GLN A 274 -3.20 27.05 -8.00
CA GLN A 274 -2.68 27.41 -9.33
C GLN A 274 -1.18 27.10 -9.47
N SER A 275 -0.38 27.41 -8.46
CA SER A 275 1.07 27.13 -8.46
C SER A 275 1.39 25.66 -8.68
N ALA A 276 0.58 24.72 -8.18
CA ALA A 276 0.81 23.29 -8.40
C ALA A 276 0.68 22.89 -9.88
N PHE A 277 -0.10 23.62 -10.68
CA PHE A 277 -0.20 23.41 -12.13
C PHE A 277 0.90 24.14 -12.90
N ASP A 278 1.31 25.32 -12.41
CA ASP A 278 2.34 26.14 -13.04
C ASP A 278 3.74 25.52 -12.89
N ASP A 279 4.01 24.90 -11.73
CA ASP A 279 5.30 24.29 -11.41
C ASP A 279 5.44 22.85 -11.94
N ASP A 280 4.31 22.15 -12.15
CA ASP A 280 4.29 20.77 -12.65
C ASP A 280 4.54 20.66 -14.16
N LEU A 281 4.86 19.44 -14.60
CA LEU A 281 4.97 19.07 -16.01
C LEU A 281 3.70 19.46 -16.79
N THR A 282 3.85 20.22 -17.86
CA THR A 282 2.74 20.56 -18.77
C THR A 282 2.39 19.39 -19.68
N PHE A 283 1.16 19.35 -20.20
CA PHE A 283 0.70 18.24 -21.03
C PHE A 283 1.58 18.01 -22.27
N ASP A 284 1.83 19.05 -23.07
CA ASP A 284 2.61 18.93 -24.31
C ASP A 284 4.06 18.50 -24.03
N ARG A 285 4.68 19.07 -22.99
CA ARG A 285 6.04 18.66 -22.57
C ARG A 285 6.05 17.23 -22.02
N GLY A 286 4.96 16.80 -21.40
CA GLY A 286 4.78 15.43 -20.94
C GLY A 286 4.71 14.42 -22.09
N ILE A 287 4.07 14.77 -23.21
CA ILE A 287 4.08 13.94 -24.43
C ILE A 287 5.51 13.76 -24.94
N GLU A 288 6.24 14.86 -25.11
CA GLU A 288 7.65 14.84 -25.57
C GLU A 288 8.52 13.98 -24.64
N LEU A 289 8.41 14.20 -23.32
CA LEU A 289 9.17 13.46 -22.33
C LEU A 289 8.90 11.94 -22.40
N ILE A 290 7.63 11.54 -22.56
CA ILE A 290 7.23 10.12 -22.65
C ILE A 290 7.83 9.48 -23.91
N GLU A 291 7.78 10.16 -25.05
CA GLU A 291 8.34 9.65 -26.30
C GLU A 291 9.87 9.54 -26.25
N ASP A 292 10.54 10.58 -25.75
CA ASP A 292 11.99 10.64 -25.63
C ASP A 292 12.51 9.54 -24.68
N LEU A 293 11.91 9.38 -23.50
CA LEU A 293 12.33 8.37 -22.53
C LEU A 293 12.02 6.94 -22.97
N SER A 294 10.88 6.72 -23.63
CA SER A 294 10.56 5.43 -24.27
C SER A 294 11.61 5.06 -25.31
N ALA A 295 11.97 5.99 -26.21
CA ALA A 295 13.00 5.75 -27.22
C ALA A 295 14.38 5.54 -26.59
N TYR A 296 14.71 6.29 -25.52
CA TYR A 296 15.97 6.17 -24.80
C TYR A 296 16.15 4.79 -24.16
N ALA A 297 15.11 4.30 -23.48
CA ALA A 297 15.10 2.98 -22.86
C ALA A 297 15.23 1.88 -23.92
N ALA A 298 14.42 1.94 -24.98
CA ALA A 298 14.45 0.97 -26.07
C ALA A 298 15.83 0.88 -26.74
N ALA A 299 16.51 2.02 -26.95
CA ALA A 299 17.86 2.05 -27.53
C ALA A 299 18.92 1.35 -26.67
N ARG A 300 18.63 1.10 -25.39
CA ARG A 300 19.49 0.41 -24.43
C ARG A 300 18.99 -0.99 -24.06
N GLY A 301 17.91 -1.45 -24.69
CA GLY A 301 17.28 -2.74 -24.39
C GLY A 301 16.46 -2.75 -23.10
N HIS A 302 16.12 -1.58 -22.56
CA HIS A 302 15.28 -1.42 -21.38
C HIS A 302 13.83 -1.10 -21.73
N ARG A 303 12.94 -1.37 -20.78
CA ARG A 303 11.52 -1.08 -20.87
C ARG A 303 11.18 0.19 -20.09
N PHE A 304 10.19 0.90 -20.59
CA PHE A 304 9.70 2.14 -20.03
C PHE A 304 8.19 2.10 -19.85
N GLY A 305 7.70 2.72 -18.78
CA GLY A 305 6.28 2.88 -18.53
C GLY A 305 5.94 4.22 -17.87
N ILE A 306 4.65 4.47 -17.77
CA ILE A 306 4.09 5.59 -17.02
C ILE A 306 3.11 5.08 -15.97
N LYS A 307 2.92 5.85 -14.91
CA LYS A 307 1.94 5.55 -13.86
C LYS A 307 0.98 6.71 -13.62
N LEU A 308 -0.31 6.38 -13.62
CA LEU A 308 -1.41 7.33 -13.48
C LEU A 308 -2.18 7.06 -12.18
N THR A 309 -2.05 7.86 -11.12
CA THR A 309 -1.25 9.07 -10.96
C THR A 309 -0.75 9.15 -9.51
N ASN A 310 0.05 10.17 -9.21
CA ASN A 310 0.21 10.65 -7.84
C ASN A 310 -1.10 11.30 -7.32
N THR A 311 -1.12 11.71 -6.06
CA THR A 311 -2.26 12.43 -5.46
C THR A 311 -2.45 13.83 -6.06
N MET A 312 -3.60 14.46 -5.80
CA MET A 312 -3.88 15.83 -6.23
C MET A 312 -3.64 16.81 -5.07
N VAL A 313 -2.80 17.83 -5.29
CA VAL A 313 -2.54 18.87 -4.28
C VAL A 313 -3.77 19.76 -4.09
N VAL A 314 -4.21 19.92 -2.85
CA VAL A 314 -5.29 20.83 -2.46
C VAL A 314 -4.91 21.58 -1.18
N GLY A 315 -5.52 22.75 -0.94
CA GLY A 315 -5.42 23.45 0.34
C GLY A 315 -6.04 22.64 1.47
N ASN A 316 -5.39 22.63 2.63
CA ASN A 316 -5.91 22.01 3.84
C ASN A 316 -7.06 22.86 4.41
N HIS A 317 -8.28 22.46 4.09
CA HIS A 317 -9.51 23.14 4.48
C HIS A 317 -10.24 22.44 5.65
N ARG A 318 -9.83 21.21 6.01
CA ARG A 318 -10.48 20.40 7.04
C ARG A 318 -9.91 20.67 8.44
N GLY A 319 -8.65 21.10 8.54
CA GLY A 319 -8.00 21.42 9.81
C GLY A 319 -7.74 20.22 10.73
N LEU A 320 -7.92 18.99 10.21
CA LEU A 320 -7.60 17.74 10.92
C LEU A 320 -6.11 17.40 10.84
N LEU A 321 -5.52 17.59 9.65
CA LEU A 321 -4.11 17.35 9.38
C LEU A 321 -3.29 18.59 9.75
N GLY A 322 -2.05 18.38 10.22
CA GLY A 322 -1.20 19.46 10.75
C GLY A 322 -0.55 20.36 9.70
N ASP A 323 -0.41 19.89 8.46
CA ASP A 323 0.33 20.58 7.40
C ASP A 323 -0.59 21.10 6.28
N ASP A 324 -0.09 22.09 5.51
CA ASP A 324 -0.73 22.64 4.33
C ASP A 324 0.33 22.85 3.23
N PRO A 325 0.14 22.36 1.99
CA PRO A 325 -1.04 21.68 1.44
C PRO A 325 -1.29 20.27 1.98
N MET A 326 -2.43 19.69 1.57
CA MET A 326 -2.71 18.26 1.70
C MET A 326 -2.95 17.62 0.32
N TYR A 327 -2.95 16.29 0.28
CA TYR A 327 -2.95 15.50 -0.94
C TYR A 327 -4.22 14.65 -1.05
N MET A 328 -5.10 14.97 -2.01
CA MET A 328 -6.36 14.27 -2.23
C MET A 328 -6.15 12.97 -3.01
N SER A 329 -6.79 11.90 -2.54
CA SER A 329 -6.87 10.58 -3.16
C SER A 329 -8.30 10.01 -3.12
N GLY A 330 -8.47 8.79 -3.64
CA GLY A 330 -9.76 8.09 -3.61
C GLY A 330 -10.64 8.37 -4.85
N PRO A 331 -11.97 8.30 -4.73
CA PRO A 331 -12.87 8.28 -5.88
C PRO A 331 -12.73 9.46 -6.87
N PRO A 332 -12.61 10.73 -6.45
CA PRO A 332 -12.46 11.82 -7.41
C PRO A 332 -11.17 11.72 -8.24
N LEU A 333 -10.09 11.24 -7.63
CA LEU A 333 -8.82 11.01 -8.32
C LEU A 333 -8.94 9.91 -9.39
N HIS A 334 -9.83 8.94 -9.22
CA HIS A 334 -10.12 7.92 -10.24
C HIS A 334 -10.61 8.56 -11.54
N VAL A 335 -11.58 9.47 -11.45
CA VAL A 335 -12.16 10.16 -12.61
C VAL A 335 -11.10 11.00 -13.32
N LEU A 336 -10.27 11.73 -12.57
CA LEU A 336 -9.16 12.50 -13.12
C LEU A 336 -8.14 11.60 -13.84
N ALA A 337 -7.67 10.53 -13.18
CA ALA A 337 -6.66 9.65 -13.75
C ALA A 337 -7.17 8.87 -14.97
N SER A 338 -8.43 8.41 -14.97
CA SER A 338 -9.05 7.79 -16.14
C SER A 338 -9.19 8.78 -17.30
N THR A 339 -9.60 10.03 -17.02
CA THR A 339 -9.67 11.08 -18.05
C THR A 339 -8.30 11.41 -18.62
N LEU A 340 -7.26 11.45 -17.77
CA LEU A 340 -5.88 11.66 -18.21
C LEU A 340 -5.38 10.50 -19.06
N CYS A 341 -5.72 9.26 -18.70
CA CYS A 341 -5.39 8.07 -19.48
C CYS A 341 -5.96 8.14 -20.91
N ASP A 342 -7.25 8.48 -21.05
CA ASP A 342 -7.90 8.63 -22.36
C ASP A 342 -7.31 9.79 -23.19
N ARG A 343 -6.99 10.92 -22.53
CA ARG A 343 -6.34 12.06 -23.18
C ARG A 343 -4.93 11.72 -23.67
N LEU A 344 -4.14 10.99 -22.88
CA LEU A 344 -2.81 10.52 -23.26
C LEU A 344 -2.90 9.51 -24.40
N ALA A 345 -3.84 8.56 -24.34
CA ALA A 345 -4.08 7.61 -25.42
C ALA A 345 -4.36 8.33 -26.76
N THR A 346 -5.20 9.36 -26.73
CA THR A 346 -5.50 10.19 -27.92
C THR A 346 -4.27 10.94 -28.43
N ALA A 347 -3.45 11.48 -27.52
CA ALA A 347 -2.26 12.26 -27.88
C ALA A 347 -1.05 11.40 -28.31
N LEU A 348 -1.00 10.12 -27.91
CA LEU A 348 0.07 9.17 -28.17
C LEU A 348 -0.46 7.93 -28.94
N PRO A 349 -0.98 8.12 -30.18
CA PRO A 349 -1.61 7.05 -30.93
C PRO A 349 -0.63 5.90 -31.19
N GLY A 350 -1.02 4.68 -30.82
CA GLY A 350 -0.19 3.48 -30.99
C GLY A 350 1.08 3.40 -30.14
N ARG A 351 1.27 4.27 -29.13
CA ARG A 351 2.47 4.24 -28.26
C ARG A 351 2.24 3.55 -26.91
N LEU A 352 1.04 3.67 -26.34
CA LEU A 352 0.69 3.05 -25.06
C LEU A 352 0.34 1.57 -25.22
N ALA A 353 0.73 0.74 -24.25
CA ALA A 353 0.39 -0.68 -24.17
C ALA A 353 -0.99 -0.90 -23.51
N ILE A 354 -2.03 -0.36 -24.15
CA ILE A 354 -3.44 -0.44 -23.71
C ILE A 354 -4.32 -0.95 -24.86
N PRO A 355 -5.52 -1.53 -24.60
CA PRO A 355 -6.39 -2.01 -25.66
C PRO A 355 -6.72 -0.94 -26.71
N GLY A 356 -6.68 -1.32 -27.99
CA GLY A 356 -6.84 -0.40 -29.13
C GLY A 356 -5.53 0.27 -29.59
N HIS A 357 -4.42 0.00 -28.89
CA HIS A 357 -3.08 0.48 -29.25
C HIS A 357 -2.12 -0.72 -29.36
N ASP A 358 -1.15 -0.61 -30.28
CA ASP A 358 -0.12 -1.63 -30.51
C ASP A 358 1.24 -1.21 -29.91
N GLY A 359 1.19 -0.33 -28.91
CA GLY A 359 2.37 0.27 -28.28
C GLY A 359 2.98 -0.59 -27.18
N ASP A 360 4.14 -0.17 -26.71
CA ASP A 360 4.95 -0.87 -25.70
C ASP A 360 5.10 -0.09 -24.38
N ILE A 361 4.65 1.17 -24.33
CA ILE A 361 4.71 1.99 -23.12
C ILE A 361 3.65 1.51 -22.13
N MET A 362 4.09 0.82 -21.09
CA MET A 362 3.22 0.30 -20.02
C MET A 362 2.50 1.43 -19.29
N VAL A 363 1.22 1.22 -18.95
CA VAL A 363 0.43 2.16 -18.15
C VAL A 363 0.02 1.51 -16.84
N SER A 364 0.72 1.82 -15.74
CA SER A 364 0.29 1.44 -14.39
C SER A 364 -0.71 2.46 -13.83
N PHE A 365 -1.57 2.05 -12.88
CA PHE A 365 -2.63 2.90 -12.35
C PHE A 365 -2.69 2.86 -10.81
N SER A 366 -2.86 4.01 -10.14
CA SER A 366 -2.87 4.15 -8.67
C SER A 366 -3.91 5.13 -8.12
N ALA A 367 -5.02 5.32 -8.81
CA ALA A 367 -5.99 6.37 -8.50
C ALA A 367 -7.38 5.82 -8.17
N GLY A 368 -7.74 5.78 -6.87
CA GLY A 368 -9.12 5.48 -6.44
C GLY A 368 -9.65 4.11 -6.88
N VAL A 369 -8.77 3.11 -7.03
CA VAL A 369 -9.15 1.74 -7.35
C VAL A 369 -9.84 1.11 -6.14
N THR A 370 -10.98 0.49 -6.39
CA THR A 370 -11.85 -0.16 -5.43
C THR A 370 -12.32 -1.49 -6.00
N ARG A 371 -13.01 -2.30 -5.19
CA ARG A 371 -13.58 -3.57 -5.65
C ARG A 371 -14.56 -3.40 -6.82
N SER A 372 -15.36 -2.34 -6.82
CA SER A 372 -16.41 -2.14 -7.83
C SER A 372 -15.89 -1.66 -9.18
N ASN A 373 -14.76 -0.95 -9.23
CA ASN A 373 -14.20 -0.42 -10.47
C ASN A 373 -12.91 -1.12 -10.92
N LEU A 374 -12.42 -2.13 -10.18
CA LEU A 374 -11.18 -2.84 -10.54
C LEU A 374 -11.26 -3.45 -11.95
N ALA A 375 -12.36 -4.13 -12.27
CA ALA A 375 -12.54 -4.74 -13.59
C ALA A 375 -12.40 -3.67 -14.69
N ASP A 376 -13.21 -2.61 -14.63
CA ASP A 376 -13.16 -1.58 -15.68
C ASP A 376 -11.80 -0.86 -15.71
N THR A 377 -11.15 -0.65 -14.56
CA THR A 377 -9.78 -0.12 -14.50
C THR A 377 -8.80 -0.98 -15.31
N LEU A 378 -8.83 -2.29 -15.11
CA LEU A 378 -7.99 -3.23 -15.85
C LEU A 378 -8.40 -3.34 -17.32
N ALA A 379 -9.69 -3.20 -17.64
CA ALA A 379 -10.21 -3.20 -19.00
C ALA A 379 -9.76 -1.97 -19.80
N MET A 380 -9.49 -0.82 -19.15
CA MET A 380 -8.86 0.34 -19.79
C MET A 380 -7.43 0.04 -20.29
N GLY A 381 -6.81 -1.03 -19.80
CA GLY A 381 -5.41 -1.36 -20.07
C GLY A 381 -4.46 -1.09 -18.91
N ALA A 382 -4.96 -0.63 -17.75
CA ALA A 382 -4.13 -0.46 -16.57
C ALA A 382 -3.42 -1.77 -16.22
N ASN A 383 -2.09 -1.74 -16.21
CA ASN A 383 -1.26 -2.90 -16.02
C ASN A 383 0.01 -2.50 -15.25
N PRO A 384 0.07 -2.71 -13.92
CA PRO A 384 -0.97 -3.16 -12.98
C PRO A 384 -1.80 -2.01 -12.40
N ALA A 385 -2.84 -2.36 -11.64
CA ALA A 385 -3.61 -1.46 -10.80
C ALA A 385 -3.20 -1.59 -9.32
N THR A 386 -2.47 -0.60 -8.80
CA THR A 386 -2.05 -0.53 -7.39
C THR A 386 -3.03 0.26 -6.53
N ILE A 387 -3.14 -0.10 -5.24
CA ILE A 387 -4.23 0.34 -4.36
C ILE A 387 -3.66 0.89 -3.05
N CYS A 388 -4.20 2.02 -2.57
CA CYS A 388 -3.85 2.59 -1.26
C CYS A 388 -5.12 2.96 -0.47
N SER A 389 -5.91 3.94 -0.93
CA SER A 389 -7.06 4.47 -0.16
C SER A 389 -8.12 3.42 0.18
N ASP A 390 -8.38 2.44 -0.68
CA ASP A 390 -9.33 1.37 -0.35
C ASP A 390 -8.79 0.41 0.72
N LEU A 391 -7.47 0.21 0.79
CA LEU A 391 -6.81 -0.59 1.84
C LEU A 391 -6.72 0.15 3.19
N LEU A 392 -6.97 1.45 3.24
CA LEU A 392 -7.11 2.22 4.48
C LEU A 392 -8.53 2.09 5.08
N LYS A 393 -9.49 1.51 4.34
CA LYS A 393 -10.88 1.34 4.79
C LYS A 393 -11.10 0.01 5.50
N PRO A 394 -12.20 -0.16 6.27
CA PRO A 394 -12.48 -1.40 6.99
C PRO A 394 -12.34 -2.66 6.12
N GLY A 395 -11.62 -3.64 6.65
CA GLY A 395 -11.21 -4.86 5.96
C GLY A 395 -9.75 -4.87 5.49
N GLY A 396 -9.13 -3.71 5.29
CA GLY A 396 -7.69 -3.58 4.99
C GLY A 396 -7.20 -4.47 3.86
N TYR A 397 -6.09 -5.16 4.10
CA TYR A 397 -5.52 -6.18 3.20
C TYR A 397 -6.51 -7.28 2.81
N GLY A 398 -7.44 -7.64 3.70
CA GLY A 398 -8.47 -8.65 3.45
C GLY A 398 -9.52 -8.25 2.39
N ARG A 399 -9.44 -7.03 1.85
CA ARG A 399 -10.24 -6.54 0.74
C ARG A 399 -9.73 -7.04 -0.62
N LEU A 400 -8.45 -7.39 -0.73
CA LEU A 400 -7.81 -7.83 -1.97
C LEU A 400 -8.39 -9.15 -2.51
N ALA A 401 -8.53 -10.19 -1.67
CA ALA A 401 -9.01 -11.49 -2.13
C ALA A 401 -10.44 -11.44 -2.74
N PRO A 402 -11.43 -10.74 -2.14
CA PRO A 402 -12.71 -10.49 -2.80
C PRO A 402 -12.63 -9.71 -4.12
N MET A 403 -11.67 -8.78 -4.27
CA MET A 403 -11.48 -8.06 -5.55
C MET A 403 -11.06 -9.02 -6.65
N LEU A 404 -10.10 -9.91 -6.36
CA LEU A 404 -9.59 -10.89 -7.33
C LEU A 404 -10.65 -11.95 -7.67
N ARG A 405 -11.45 -12.39 -6.69
CA ARG A 405 -12.57 -13.33 -6.95
C ARG A 405 -13.61 -12.72 -7.90
N ASP A 406 -13.99 -11.46 -7.66
CA ASP A 406 -14.98 -10.78 -8.51
C ASP A 406 -14.44 -10.52 -9.91
N LEU A 407 -13.14 -10.20 -10.03
CA LEU A 407 -12.47 -10.07 -11.33
C LEU A 407 -12.48 -11.39 -12.10
N ALA A 408 -12.08 -12.50 -11.47
CA ALA A 408 -12.11 -13.82 -12.09
C ALA A 408 -13.53 -14.21 -12.53
N GLY A 409 -14.53 -13.95 -11.69
CA GLY A 409 -15.94 -14.16 -12.02
C GLY A 409 -16.42 -13.30 -13.19
N THR A 410 -15.94 -12.06 -13.30
CA THR A 410 -16.26 -11.15 -14.43
C THR A 410 -15.66 -11.67 -15.74
N ILE A 411 -14.39 -12.10 -15.72
CA ILE A 411 -13.71 -12.69 -16.88
C ILE A 411 -14.45 -13.95 -17.36
N ALA A 412 -14.81 -14.84 -16.43
CA ALA A 412 -15.55 -16.06 -16.74
C ALA A 412 -16.95 -15.78 -17.30
N ALA A 413 -17.67 -14.79 -16.76
CA ALA A 413 -19.00 -14.40 -17.22
C ALA A 413 -18.99 -13.84 -18.65
N ASP A 414 -17.91 -13.17 -19.04
CA ASP A 414 -17.66 -12.69 -20.41
C ASP A 414 -17.16 -13.82 -21.34
N GLY A 415 -17.02 -15.06 -20.83
CA GLY A 415 -16.62 -16.23 -21.62
C GLY A 415 -15.12 -16.28 -21.94
N CYS A 416 -14.30 -15.52 -21.21
CA CYS A 416 -12.85 -15.50 -21.35
C CYS A 416 -12.18 -16.37 -20.27
N ALA A 417 -10.92 -16.73 -20.50
CA ALA A 417 -10.13 -17.56 -19.58
C ALA A 417 -8.94 -16.79 -18.97
N ASP A 418 -8.63 -15.60 -19.48
CA ASP A 418 -7.46 -14.83 -19.07
C ASP A 418 -7.69 -13.32 -19.25
N LEU A 419 -6.87 -12.50 -18.58
CA LEU A 419 -6.97 -11.04 -18.67
C LEU A 419 -6.72 -10.47 -20.08
N THR A 420 -5.90 -11.13 -20.90
CA THR A 420 -5.53 -10.61 -22.22
C THR A 420 -6.70 -10.76 -23.19
N SER A 421 -7.26 -11.97 -23.30
CA SER A 421 -8.45 -12.23 -24.11
C SER A 421 -9.66 -11.43 -23.62
N TRP A 422 -9.80 -11.29 -22.30
CA TRP A 422 -10.87 -10.48 -21.72
C TRP A 422 -10.74 -8.99 -22.03
N ARG A 423 -9.54 -8.39 -21.92
CA ARG A 423 -9.31 -6.99 -22.30
C ARG A 423 -9.62 -6.74 -23.78
N ALA A 424 -9.22 -7.66 -24.67
CA ALA A 424 -9.55 -7.59 -26.08
C ALA A 424 -11.07 -7.65 -26.31
N HIS A 425 -11.77 -8.55 -25.63
CA HIS A 425 -13.24 -8.63 -25.66
C HIS A 425 -13.91 -7.32 -25.21
N ARG A 426 -13.46 -6.73 -24.10
CA ARG A 426 -13.99 -5.45 -23.59
C ARG A 426 -13.73 -4.29 -24.56
N GLN A 427 -12.58 -4.29 -25.23
CA GLN A 427 -12.24 -3.31 -26.26
C GLN A 427 -13.15 -3.44 -27.48
N GLU A 428 -13.37 -4.65 -28.00
CA GLU A 428 -14.28 -4.89 -29.12
C GLU A 428 -15.71 -4.46 -28.78
N ALA A 429 -16.20 -4.78 -27.58
CA ALA A 429 -17.51 -4.36 -27.10
C ALA A 429 -17.63 -2.82 -27.04
N ALA A 430 -16.61 -2.13 -26.52
CA ALA A 430 -16.61 -0.67 -26.45
C ALA A 430 -16.66 -0.02 -27.85
N VAL A 431 -15.91 -0.55 -28.81
CA VAL A 431 -15.94 -0.09 -30.20
C VAL A 431 -17.29 -0.36 -30.86
N ALA A 432 -17.91 -1.52 -30.59
CA ALA A 432 -19.25 -1.84 -31.09
C ALA A 432 -20.34 -0.90 -30.53
N GLU A 433 -20.15 -0.39 -29.32
CA GLU A 433 -21.00 0.64 -28.69
C GLU A 433 -20.73 2.06 -29.22
N GLY A 434 -19.71 2.25 -30.07
CA GLY A 434 -19.37 3.53 -30.70
C GLY A 434 -18.33 4.37 -29.95
N TYR A 435 -17.67 3.82 -28.93
CA TYR A 435 -16.54 4.46 -28.26
C TYR A 435 -15.22 4.19 -29.01
N ALA A 436 -14.24 5.07 -28.83
CA ALA A 436 -12.91 4.87 -29.42
C ALA A 436 -12.15 3.69 -28.79
N SER A 437 -12.34 3.46 -27.49
CA SER A 437 -11.70 2.40 -26.72
C SER A 437 -12.50 2.04 -25.47
N SER A 438 -12.11 0.96 -24.80
CA SER A 438 -12.59 0.61 -23.45
C SER A 438 -12.27 1.72 -22.43
N CYS A 439 -11.15 2.42 -22.59
CA CYS A 439 -10.80 3.58 -21.76
C CYS A 439 -11.77 4.75 -21.98
N ALA A 440 -12.03 5.14 -23.23
CA ALA A 440 -12.99 6.19 -23.57
C ALA A 440 -14.40 5.87 -23.06
N ARG A 441 -14.83 4.60 -23.19
CA ARG A 441 -16.10 4.11 -22.63
C ARG A 441 -16.15 4.25 -21.11
N HIS A 442 -15.08 3.86 -20.41
CA HIS A 442 -15.01 3.99 -18.95
C HIS A 442 -15.06 5.46 -18.52
N VAL A 443 -14.30 6.33 -19.18
CA VAL A 443 -14.32 7.78 -18.91
C VAL A 443 -15.72 8.36 -19.10
N ALA A 444 -16.41 8.00 -20.18
CA ALA A 444 -17.79 8.40 -20.39
C ALA A 444 -18.68 7.92 -19.24
N HIS A 445 -18.59 6.65 -18.84
CA HIS A 445 -19.38 6.08 -17.74
C HIS A 445 -19.14 6.81 -16.41
N VAL A 446 -17.90 6.98 -15.97
CA VAL A 446 -17.60 7.60 -14.65
C VAL A 446 -17.90 9.10 -14.57
N ARG A 447 -18.13 9.75 -15.72
CA ARG A 447 -18.56 11.16 -15.82
C ARG A 447 -20.05 11.33 -16.14
N SER A 448 -20.81 10.23 -16.24
CA SER A 448 -22.24 10.24 -16.54
C SER A 448 -23.01 9.20 -15.72
N ASP A 449 -23.40 8.07 -16.32
CA ASP A 449 -24.28 7.08 -15.69
C ASP A 449 -23.69 6.48 -14.40
N GLY A 450 -22.36 6.41 -14.29
CA GLY A 450 -21.62 5.92 -13.12
C GLY A 450 -21.17 7.01 -12.15
N ILE A 451 -21.53 8.27 -12.37
CA ILE A 451 -20.97 9.42 -11.64
C ILE A 451 -21.25 9.37 -10.14
N GLU A 452 -22.37 8.76 -9.71
CA GLU A 452 -22.79 8.71 -8.29
C GLU A 452 -21.71 8.09 -7.39
N ALA A 453 -20.98 7.08 -7.87
CA ALA A 453 -19.91 6.43 -7.11
C ALA A 453 -18.71 7.36 -6.82
N TYR A 454 -18.57 8.43 -7.60
CA TYR A 454 -17.45 9.38 -7.55
C TYR A 454 -17.87 10.76 -7.05
N HIS A 455 -19.15 11.11 -7.20
CA HIS A 455 -19.75 12.36 -6.77
C HIS A 455 -19.68 12.53 -5.25
N LEU A 456 -19.66 13.79 -4.79
CA LEU A 456 -19.65 14.17 -3.38
C LEU A 456 -20.80 13.51 -2.59
N ASP A 457 -22.01 13.49 -3.15
CA ASP A 457 -23.18 12.88 -2.49
C ASP A 457 -22.97 11.40 -2.11
N GLY A 458 -22.29 10.63 -2.97
CA GLY A 458 -21.98 9.22 -2.70
C GLY A 458 -20.84 9.02 -1.70
N ASN A 459 -20.04 10.05 -1.44
CA ASN A 459 -18.79 9.96 -0.68
C ASN A 459 -18.73 10.87 0.57
N SER A 460 -19.78 11.67 0.81
CA SER A 460 -19.88 12.58 1.97
C SER A 460 -20.35 11.89 3.25
N LYS A 461 -20.75 10.61 3.18
CA LYS A 461 -21.24 9.86 4.32
C LYS A 461 -20.09 9.56 5.29
N LEU A 462 -20.20 10.11 6.49
CA LEU A 462 -19.26 9.86 7.56
C LEU A 462 -19.34 8.40 8.08
N PRO A 463 -18.23 7.87 8.64
CA PRO A 463 -18.22 6.59 9.31
C PRO A 463 -19.24 6.56 10.45
N ARG A 464 -19.76 5.37 10.75
CA ARG A 464 -20.77 5.20 11.79
C ARG A 464 -20.18 5.61 13.13
N SER A 465 -20.90 6.44 13.90
CA SER A 465 -20.59 6.76 15.29
C SER A 465 -21.65 6.21 16.25
N VAL A 466 -21.27 6.09 17.51
CA VAL A 466 -22.14 5.77 18.65
C VAL A 466 -21.86 6.76 19.79
N ASP A 467 -22.86 7.00 20.63
CA ASP A 467 -22.71 7.83 21.82
C ASP A 467 -22.12 6.99 22.97
N HIS A 468 -20.85 6.63 22.82
CA HIS A 468 -20.07 5.87 23.78
C HIS A 468 -18.62 6.35 23.74
N ASP A 469 -18.00 6.56 24.91
CA ASP A 469 -16.59 6.92 25.00
C ASP A 469 -15.73 5.67 24.86
N LEU A 470 -14.65 5.76 24.10
CA LEU A 470 -13.76 4.61 23.94
C LEU A 470 -13.01 4.35 25.25
N ASP A 471 -13.15 3.14 25.78
CA ASP A 471 -12.41 2.70 26.96
C ASP A 471 -11.15 1.92 26.59
N MET A 472 -10.19 1.84 27.52
CA MET A 472 -8.98 1.03 27.34
C MET A 472 -9.32 -0.46 27.12
N PHE A 473 -10.17 -1.03 27.99
CA PHE A 473 -10.55 -2.44 28.00
C PHE A 473 -12.04 -2.68 27.63
N GLY A 474 -12.45 -2.19 26.47
CA GLY A 474 -13.81 -2.37 25.95
C GLY A 474 -13.98 -1.69 24.60
N CYS A 475 -14.85 -2.20 23.73
CA CYS A 475 -15.14 -1.56 22.43
C CYS A 475 -16.46 -2.11 21.88
N VAL A 476 -17.29 -1.24 21.32
CA VAL A 476 -18.56 -1.62 20.68
C VAL A 476 -18.37 -2.21 19.28
N ALA A 477 -17.19 -2.06 18.67
CA ALA A 477 -16.89 -2.50 17.31
C ALA A 477 -15.57 -3.27 17.20
N CYS A 478 -15.66 -4.57 16.91
CA CYS A 478 -14.63 -5.51 17.31
C CYS A 478 -13.50 -5.79 16.28
N ASN A 479 -13.19 -4.91 15.32
CA ASN A 479 -11.94 -5.08 14.55
C ASN A 479 -11.46 -3.90 13.68
N PHE A 480 -12.12 -2.74 13.73
CA PHE A 480 -11.79 -1.67 12.77
C PHE A 480 -10.37 -1.18 12.92
N CYS A 481 -9.91 -0.87 14.15
CA CYS A 481 -8.54 -0.43 14.41
C CYS A 481 -7.47 -1.39 13.87
N ILE A 482 -7.69 -2.71 13.93
CA ILE A 482 -6.82 -3.72 13.30
C ILE A 482 -6.90 -3.61 11.78
N THR A 483 -8.10 -3.72 11.21
CA THR A 483 -8.24 -3.82 9.75
C THR A 483 -7.91 -2.53 9.00
N VAL A 484 -8.02 -1.37 9.64
CA VAL A 484 -7.68 -0.08 9.01
C VAL A 484 -6.26 0.37 9.34
N CYS A 485 -5.55 -0.29 10.26
CA CYS A 485 -4.16 0.05 10.55
C CYS A 485 -3.30 -0.32 9.34
N PRO A 486 -2.68 0.64 8.64
CA PRO A 486 -1.85 0.31 7.50
C PRO A 486 -0.55 -0.37 7.90
N ASN A 487 -0.20 -0.35 9.19
CA ASN A 487 1.08 -0.77 9.74
C ASN A 487 1.00 -2.11 10.51
N ASP A 488 -0.20 -2.70 10.61
CA ASP A 488 -0.47 -3.88 11.46
C ASP A 488 -0.01 -3.69 12.93
N ALA A 489 -0.15 -2.46 13.46
CA ALA A 489 0.25 -2.15 14.82
C ALA A 489 -0.75 -2.65 15.87
N PHE A 490 -2.02 -2.80 15.49
CA PHE A 490 -3.05 -3.30 16.38
C PHE A 490 -3.17 -4.82 16.26
N PHE A 491 -3.37 -5.48 17.39
CA PHE A 491 -3.66 -6.91 17.42
C PHE A 491 -4.74 -7.23 18.46
N SER A 492 -5.35 -8.41 18.33
CA SER A 492 -6.44 -8.85 19.21
C SER A 492 -6.10 -10.07 20.06
N ILE A 493 -6.38 -9.97 21.36
CA ILE A 493 -6.35 -11.10 22.29
C ILE A 493 -7.78 -11.44 22.68
N ARG A 494 -8.13 -12.74 22.71
CA ARG A 494 -9.42 -13.19 23.23
C ARG A 494 -9.43 -12.96 24.74
N THR A 495 -10.50 -12.34 25.24
CA THR A 495 -10.68 -12.15 26.67
C THR A 495 -10.75 -13.49 27.40
N PRO A 496 -9.88 -13.73 28.41
CA PRO A 496 -9.92 -14.95 29.22
C PRO A 496 -11.25 -15.10 29.97
N ASP A 497 -11.75 -16.33 30.04
CA ASP A 497 -12.95 -16.64 30.80
C ASP A 497 -12.73 -16.33 32.28
N GLY A 498 -13.69 -15.63 32.92
CA GLY A 498 -13.59 -15.25 34.33
C GLY A 498 -12.74 -14.02 34.64
N SER A 499 -12.22 -13.31 33.63
CA SER A 499 -11.45 -12.06 33.80
C SER A 499 -12.28 -10.86 34.29
N GLY A 500 -13.61 -10.94 34.21
CA GLY A 500 -14.51 -9.85 34.58
C GLY A 500 -14.63 -8.73 33.53
N LEU A 501 -13.93 -8.85 32.39
CA LEU A 501 -14.05 -7.95 31.26
C LEU A 501 -15.27 -8.30 30.40
N GLU A 502 -16.05 -7.29 30.01
CA GLU A 502 -17.31 -7.50 29.27
C GLU A 502 -17.09 -7.80 27.78
N ALA A 503 -16.09 -7.19 27.16
CA ALA A 503 -15.81 -7.38 25.74
C ALA A 503 -15.19 -8.75 25.47
N ARG A 504 -15.60 -9.41 24.36
CA ARG A 504 -15.12 -10.75 23.97
C ARG A 504 -13.62 -10.78 23.62
N GLN A 505 -13.08 -9.65 23.18
CA GLN A 505 -11.71 -9.49 22.74
C GLN A 505 -11.20 -8.13 23.20
N GLN A 506 -9.91 -8.06 23.47
CA GLN A 506 -9.19 -6.84 23.79
C GLN A 506 -8.25 -6.49 22.63
N TYR A 507 -8.13 -5.20 22.36
CA TYR A 507 -7.30 -4.66 21.29
C TYR A 507 -6.11 -3.97 21.93
N LEU A 508 -4.91 -4.31 21.48
CA LEU A 508 -3.66 -3.78 21.99
C LEU A 508 -2.85 -3.22 20.81
N VAL A 509 -1.91 -2.33 21.11
CA VAL A 509 -1.09 -1.63 20.11
C VAL A 509 0.37 -1.93 20.38
N TYR A 510 1.11 -2.42 19.38
CA TYR A 510 2.57 -2.40 19.41
C TYR A 510 3.07 -0.98 19.15
N ALA A 511 3.76 -0.40 20.13
CA ALA A 511 4.27 0.96 20.05
C ALA A 511 5.25 1.14 18.89
N GLU A 512 6.06 0.12 18.63
CA GLU A 512 7.07 0.04 17.57
C GLU A 512 6.47 0.23 16.17
N LEU A 513 5.27 -0.30 15.93
CA LEU A 513 4.61 -0.28 14.62
C LEU A 513 3.63 0.89 14.47
N CYS A 514 3.35 1.61 15.55
CA CYS A 514 2.34 2.68 15.57
C CYS A 514 2.99 4.07 15.46
N ASN A 515 2.89 4.66 14.27
CA ASN A 515 3.32 6.02 13.96
C ASN A 515 2.22 7.09 14.15
N GLU A 516 1.09 6.71 14.75
CA GLU A 516 -0.02 7.64 15.04
C GLU A 516 -0.55 8.38 13.80
N CYS A 517 -0.56 7.70 12.65
CA CYS A 517 -1.03 8.28 11.38
C CYS A 517 -2.48 8.82 11.41
N GLY A 518 -3.30 8.42 12.38
CA GLY A 518 -4.68 8.87 12.54
C GLY A 518 -5.73 8.06 11.79
N ASN A 519 -5.36 7.10 10.95
CA ASN A 519 -6.35 6.39 10.15
C ASN A 519 -7.38 5.61 11.01
N CYS A 520 -6.97 5.04 12.13
CA CYS A 520 -7.89 4.33 13.04
C CYS A 520 -8.84 5.27 13.81
N LEU A 521 -8.46 6.53 14.01
CA LEU A 521 -9.31 7.56 14.63
C LEU A 521 -10.54 7.82 13.76
N GLY A 522 -10.35 8.01 12.45
CA GLY A 522 -11.46 8.31 11.53
C GLY A 522 -12.52 7.20 11.41
N PHE A 523 -12.17 5.94 11.70
CA PHE A 523 -13.10 4.80 11.61
C PHE A 523 -13.58 4.28 12.97
N CYS A 524 -13.07 4.80 14.08
CA CYS A 524 -13.56 4.39 15.39
C CYS A 524 -15.01 4.89 15.56
N PRO A 525 -15.98 4.02 15.85
CA PRO A 525 -17.35 4.47 16.07
C PRO A 525 -17.54 5.13 17.44
N GLU A 526 -16.60 4.95 18.36
CA GLU A 526 -16.66 5.49 19.72
C GLU A 526 -15.87 6.81 19.80
N ARG A 527 -16.17 7.62 20.81
CA ARG A 527 -15.46 8.88 21.04
C ARG A 527 -14.09 8.60 21.67
N GLY A 528 -13.04 8.71 20.87
CA GLY A 528 -11.66 8.62 21.33
C GLY A 528 -10.72 8.01 20.29
N ASP A 529 -9.43 8.32 20.40
CA ASP A 529 -8.41 7.76 19.50
C ASP A 529 -7.98 6.36 19.97
N PRO A 530 -8.24 5.30 19.18
CA PRO A 530 -7.79 3.95 19.52
C PRO A 530 -6.28 3.85 19.75
N ALA A 531 -5.45 4.60 19.00
CA ALA A 531 -4.00 4.55 19.14
C ALA A 531 -3.53 5.11 20.49
N MET A 532 -4.28 6.06 21.06
CA MET A 532 -3.93 6.69 22.33
C MET A 532 -4.55 5.98 23.54
N ILE A 533 -5.75 5.41 23.37
CA ILE A 533 -6.54 4.85 24.47
C ILE A 533 -6.28 3.36 24.69
N LYS A 534 -6.07 2.57 23.63
CA LYS A 534 -5.87 1.11 23.77
C LYS A 534 -4.52 0.77 24.39
N PRO A 535 -4.41 -0.31 25.19
CA PRO A 535 -3.16 -0.68 25.86
C PRO A 535 -1.99 -0.72 24.89
N ARG A 536 -0.97 0.08 25.17
CA ARG A 536 0.21 0.20 24.32
C ARG A 536 1.34 -0.66 24.86
N LEU A 537 1.74 -1.67 24.09
CA LEU A 537 2.82 -2.57 24.43
C LEU A 537 4.12 -2.06 23.83
N PHE A 538 5.18 -2.14 24.61
CA PHE A 538 6.54 -1.88 24.22
C PHE A 538 7.34 -3.15 24.43
N THR A 539 8.16 -3.53 23.46
CA THR A 539 9.15 -4.61 23.55
C THR A 539 10.57 -4.06 23.64
N ASP A 540 10.76 -2.77 23.31
CA ASP A 540 12.02 -2.05 23.44
C ASP A 540 12.02 -1.11 24.67
N PRO A 541 12.92 -1.31 25.65
CA PRO A 541 13.04 -0.43 26.82
C PRO A 541 13.44 1.02 26.51
N GLU A 542 14.25 1.26 25.47
CA GLU A 542 14.66 2.60 25.06
C GLU A 542 13.48 3.35 24.44
N LEU A 543 12.72 2.68 23.57
CA LEU A 543 11.48 3.25 23.03
C LEU A 543 10.44 3.50 24.13
N PHE A 544 10.33 2.59 25.10
CA PHE A 544 9.49 2.80 26.27
C PHE A 544 9.92 4.05 27.03
N ALA A 545 11.21 4.22 27.34
CA ALA A 545 11.72 5.38 28.07
C ALA A 545 11.58 6.70 27.31
N ALA A 546 11.71 6.68 25.97
CA ALA A 546 11.62 7.86 25.12
C ALA A 546 10.17 8.35 24.93
N ARG A 547 9.17 7.50 25.14
CA ARG A 547 7.76 7.84 24.87
C ARG A 547 6.98 8.15 26.15
N GLU A 548 6.14 9.17 26.07
CA GLU A 548 5.19 9.53 27.11
C GLU A 548 3.83 8.80 26.96
N GLY A 549 2.92 9.02 27.90
CA GLY A 549 1.58 8.41 27.90
C GLY A 549 1.55 7.00 28.51
N GLN A 550 0.36 6.37 28.50
CA GLN A 550 0.22 5.01 29.01
C GLN A 550 1.02 4.02 28.17
N GLY A 551 1.56 3.00 28.83
CA GLY A 551 2.34 1.98 28.17
C GLY A 551 2.75 0.86 29.10
N PHE A 552 3.00 -0.31 28.53
CA PHE A 552 3.39 -1.52 29.24
C PHE A 552 4.64 -2.10 28.55
N LEU A 553 5.78 -2.10 29.26
CA LEU A 553 7.00 -2.74 28.78
C LEU A 553 6.88 -4.24 29.01
N VAL A 554 6.93 -4.99 27.92
CA VAL A 554 6.78 -6.43 27.87
C VAL A 554 8.12 -7.05 27.47
N ILE A 555 8.69 -7.85 28.37
CA ILE A 555 9.89 -8.63 28.13
C ILE A 555 9.55 -10.10 28.41
N ASP A 556 9.90 -10.99 27.49
CA ASP A 556 9.65 -12.43 27.58
C ASP A 556 8.17 -12.78 27.84
N GLY A 557 7.25 -11.99 27.27
CA GLY A 557 5.80 -12.17 27.41
C GLY A 557 5.22 -11.73 28.76
N ALA A 558 6.01 -11.07 29.61
CA ALA A 558 5.58 -10.54 30.89
C ALA A 558 5.71 -9.02 30.94
N VAL A 559 4.75 -8.35 31.59
CA VAL A 559 4.85 -6.91 31.89
C VAL A 559 5.92 -6.73 32.98
N VAL A 560 7.01 -6.04 32.65
CA VAL A 560 8.13 -5.79 33.57
C VAL A 560 8.18 -4.35 34.08
N ASP A 561 7.57 -3.42 33.35
CA ASP A 561 7.41 -2.01 33.74
C ASP A 561 6.15 -1.44 33.08
N TYR A 562 5.57 -0.37 33.64
CA TYR A 562 4.38 0.27 33.10
C TYR A 562 4.25 1.75 33.48
N ARG A 563 3.59 2.51 32.61
CA ARG A 563 3.07 3.85 32.86
C ARG A 563 1.56 3.79 32.85
N GLY A 564 0.92 3.99 33.99
CA GLY A 564 -0.53 3.83 34.15
C GLY A 564 -0.87 3.34 35.55
N ASP A 565 -2.07 2.79 35.72
CA ASP A 565 -2.51 2.19 36.97
C ASP A 565 -2.16 0.69 37.05
N GLU A 566 -2.05 0.19 38.28
CA GLU A 566 -1.68 -1.20 38.60
C GLU A 566 -2.73 -2.21 38.11
N ASP A 567 -4.01 -1.85 38.11
CA ASP A 567 -5.09 -2.72 37.65
C ASP A 567 -5.00 -2.96 36.14
N SER A 568 -4.73 -1.92 35.36
CA SER A 568 -4.47 -2.02 33.92
C SER A 568 -3.25 -2.90 33.63
N ALA A 569 -2.15 -2.74 34.38
CA ALA A 569 -0.96 -3.58 34.23
C ALA A 569 -1.25 -5.07 34.53
N ARG A 570 -2.05 -5.34 35.57
CA ARG A 570 -2.52 -6.70 35.90
C ARG A 570 -3.37 -7.28 34.79
N ILE A 571 -4.33 -6.53 34.26
CA ILE A 571 -5.20 -6.97 33.15
C ILE A 571 -4.35 -7.31 31.91
N VAL A 572 -3.40 -6.46 31.55
CA VAL A 572 -2.49 -6.74 30.43
C VAL A 572 -1.69 -8.00 30.70
N GLY A 573 -1.09 -8.15 31.90
CA GLY A 573 -0.37 -9.37 32.28
C GLY A 573 -1.21 -10.64 32.13
N ASP A 574 -2.47 -10.63 32.60
CA ASP A 574 -3.41 -11.75 32.48
C ASP A 574 -3.75 -12.06 31.01
N LEU A 575 -3.89 -11.04 30.16
CA LEU A 575 -4.11 -11.22 28.72
C LEU A 575 -2.92 -11.86 28.02
N LEU A 576 -1.69 -11.39 28.31
CA LEU A 576 -0.46 -11.89 27.70
C LEU A 576 -0.13 -13.32 28.16
N ALA A 577 -0.47 -13.67 29.41
CA ALA A 577 -0.31 -15.03 29.94
C ALA A 577 -1.30 -16.06 29.35
N SER A 578 -2.33 -15.61 28.62
CA SER A 578 -3.30 -16.51 28.00
C SER A 578 -2.69 -17.32 26.84
N PRO A 579 -3.24 -18.49 26.48
CA PRO A 579 -2.74 -19.28 25.34
C PRO A 579 -2.75 -18.52 24.00
N THR A 580 -3.63 -17.53 23.86
CA THR A 580 -3.74 -16.66 22.68
C THR A 580 -3.08 -15.29 22.89
N GLY A 581 -2.31 -15.14 23.96
CA GLY A 581 -1.66 -13.90 24.39
C GLY A 581 -0.55 -13.45 23.46
N ASP A 582 0.32 -12.58 23.97
CA ASP A 582 1.34 -11.83 23.21
C ASP A 582 1.99 -12.66 22.08
N PRO A 583 1.65 -12.39 20.80
CA PRO A 583 2.27 -13.11 19.70
C PRO A 583 3.77 -12.84 19.52
N LEU A 584 4.34 -11.80 20.12
CA LEU A 584 5.78 -11.52 20.04
C LEU A 584 6.59 -12.22 21.14
N GLY A 585 5.99 -12.45 22.32
CA GLY A 585 6.67 -13.01 23.51
C GLY A 585 7.10 -14.49 23.43
N GLY A 586 6.63 -15.26 22.44
CA GLY A 586 7.05 -16.64 22.22
C GLY A 586 8.33 -16.79 21.38
N ALA A 587 8.67 -15.78 20.58
CA ALA A 587 9.74 -15.78 19.59
C ALA A 587 11.10 -15.29 20.13
N GLY A 588 11.11 -14.77 21.37
CA GLY A 588 12.32 -14.39 22.10
C GLY A 588 13.00 -15.54 22.86
N ARG A 589 12.55 -16.78 22.67
CA ARG A 589 13.12 -17.98 23.33
C ARG A 589 14.23 -18.64 22.53
#